data_AF-A0A6L2MV19-F1
#
_entry.id   AF-A0A6L2MV19-F1
#
_cell.length_a   1.000
_cell.length_b   1.000
_cell.length_c   1.000
_cell.angle_alpha   90.00
_cell.angle_beta   90.00
_cell.angle_gamma   90.00
#
_symmetry.space_group_name_H-M   'P 1'
#
loop_
_entity.id
_entity.type
_entity.pdbx_description
1 polymer ?
#
loop_
_entity_poly.entity_id
_entity_poly.type
_entity_poly.pdbx_seq_one_letter_code
_entity_poly.pdbx_strand_id
1 'polypeptide(L)'
;MLKKYSLESSDAVHTPMVERSKLDEDPQGTPVDTTRYRSMVGSIMYLTASRPDLVFVFCMCARYQAKPTEKHLTAVKRVFRYLKGTINMGMWYPKETEFELTAFADADHAGCQDTR
;
A
#
# COMPACT_ATOMS: atom_id res chain seq x y z
N MET A 1 1.77 -13.36 5.33
CA MET A 1 1.82 -12.36 4.23
C MET A 1 3.22 -12.22 3.62
N LEU A 2 4.27 -11.91 4.39
CA LEU A 2 5.64 -11.72 3.87
C LEU A 2 6.21 -12.97 3.17
N LYS A 3 6.00 -14.16 3.75
CA LYS A 3 6.37 -15.46 3.18
C LYS A 3 5.79 -15.70 1.78
N LYS A 4 4.51 -15.37 1.60
CA LYS A 4 3.76 -15.58 0.35
C LYS A 4 4.42 -14.89 -0.84
N TYR A 5 5.08 -13.76 -0.62
CA TYR A 5 5.69 -12.96 -1.68
C TYR A 5 7.23 -12.97 -1.64
N SER A 6 7.83 -13.88 -0.84
CA SER A 6 9.28 -14.04 -0.69
C SER A 6 9.99 -12.77 -0.18
N LEU A 7 9.38 -12.06 0.78
CA LEU A 7 9.92 -10.82 1.37
C LEU A 7 10.38 -10.97 2.83
N GLU A 8 10.52 -12.22 3.30
CA GLU A 8 10.93 -12.50 4.69
C GLU A 8 12.38 -12.10 4.98
N SER A 9 13.28 -12.24 4.00
CA SER A 9 14.69 -11.87 4.12
C SER A 9 14.99 -10.41 3.77
N SER A 10 14.01 -9.64 3.30
CA SER A 10 14.22 -8.24 2.91
C SER A 10 14.40 -7.32 4.12
N ASP A 11 15.26 -6.32 4.04
CA ASP A 11 15.45 -5.37 5.15
C ASP A 11 14.19 -4.55 5.43
N ALA A 12 13.91 -4.24 6.68
CA ALA A 12 12.80 -3.36 7.03
C ALA A 12 13.06 -1.92 6.54
N VAL A 13 11.99 -1.14 6.38
CA VAL A 13 12.08 0.31 6.12
C VAL A 13 11.13 1.06 7.06
N HIS A 14 11.45 2.31 7.38
CA HIS A 14 10.68 3.11 8.34
C HIS A 14 9.43 3.77 7.72
N THR A 15 9.36 3.91 6.39
CA THR A 15 8.22 4.54 5.72
C THR A 15 7.63 3.64 4.64
N PRO A 16 6.29 3.59 4.50
CA PRO A 16 5.63 2.74 3.50
C PRO A 16 5.88 3.23 2.07
N MET A 17 6.12 4.53 1.91
CA MET A 17 6.42 5.18 0.62
C MET A 17 7.52 6.23 0.82
N VAL A 18 8.25 6.56 -0.24
CA VAL A 18 9.29 7.60 -0.19
C VAL A 18 8.60 8.96 -0.22
N GLU A 19 9.09 9.90 0.60
CA GLU A 19 8.55 11.25 0.62
C GLU A 19 8.70 11.90 -0.77
N ARG A 20 7.61 12.44 -1.32
CA ARG A 20 7.53 12.98 -2.70
C ARG A 20 7.76 11.98 -3.83
N SER A 21 7.78 10.66 -3.57
CA SER A 21 7.74 9.71 -4.69
C SER A 21 6.38 9.75 -5.36
N LYS A 22 6.34 10.35 -6.55
CA LYS A 22 5.21 10.29 -7.44
C LYS A 22 5.22 8.91 -8.09
N LEU A 23 4.38 8.00 -7.59
CA LEU A 23 3.88 6.96 -8.49
C LEU A 23 3.08 7.69 -9.56
N ASP A 24 3.36 7.36 -10.81
CA ASP A 24 2.76 7.91 -12.01
C ASP A 24 2.58 6.75 -13.00
N GLU A 25 1.85 6.99 -14.08
CA GLU A 25 1.81 6.03 -15.18
C GLU A 25 3.20 5.85 -15.80
N ASP A 26 3.52 4.60 -16.13
CA ASP A 26 4.79 4.21 -16.74
C ASP A 26 4.51 3.43 -18.04
N PRO A 27 4.17 4.11 -19.15
CA PRO A 27 3.74 3.44 -20.38
C PRO A 27 4.83 2.58 -21.01
N GLN A 28 6.10 2.94 -20.78
CA GLN A 28 7.30 2.28 -21.30
C GLN A 28 7.94 1.32 -20.29
N GLY A 29 7.37 1.22 -19.09
CA GLY A 29 7.88 0.34 -18.04
C GLY A 29 7.71 -1.13 -18.36
N THR A 30 8.62 -1.95 -17.84
CA THR A 30 8.53 -3.40 -17.93
C THR A 30 7.23 -3.88 -17.26
N PRO A 31 6.31 -4.54 -17.98
CA PRO A 31 5.06 -5.01 -17.40
C PRO A 31 5.33 -6.14 -16.39
N VAL A 32 4.52 -6.21 -15.34
CA VAL A 32 4.60 -7.27 -14.34
C VAL A 32 3.33 -8.12 -14.34
N ASP A 33 3.40 -9.30 -13.73
CA ASP A 33 2.23 -10.17 -13.54
C ASP A 33 1.13 -9.42 -12.75
N THR A 34 0.03 -9.16 -13.46
CA THR A 34 -1.12 -8.39 -12.95
C THR A 34 -1.83 -9.13 -11.82
N THR A 35 -1.89 -10.46 -11.87
CA THR A 35 -2.54 -11.29 -10.83
C THR A 35 -1.75 -11.22 -9.54
N ARG A 36 -0.42 -11.37 -9.64
CA ARG A 36 0.47 -11.24 -8.49
C ARG A 36 0.41 -9.83 -7.89
N TYR A 37 0.45 -8.79 -8.72
CA TYR A 37 0.35 -7.40 -8.28
C TYR A 37 -0.97 -7.13 -7.54
N ARG A 38 -2.11 -7.50 -8.14
CA ARG A 38 -3.44 -7.37 -7.51
C ARG A 38 -3.53 -8.11 -6.19
N SER A 39 -2.95 -9.32 -6.11
CA SER A 39 -2.92 -10.08 -4.87
C SER A 39 -2.14 -9.35 -3.75
N MET A 40 -1.02 -8.71 -4.09
CA MET A 40 -0.25 -7.91 -3.13
C MET A 40 -1.00 -6.66 -2.69
N VAL A 41 -1.61 -5.93 -3.62
CA VAL A 41 -2.41 -4.72 -3.31
C VAL A 41 -3.63 -5.08 -2.45
N GLY A 42 -4.35 -6.17 -2.78
CA GLY A 42 -5.47 -6.64 -1.97
C GLY A 42 -5.06 -7.08 -0.56
N SER A 43 -3.83 -7.60 -0.40
CA SER A 43 -3.27 -7.91 0.92
C SER A 43 -3.08 -6.63 1.75
N ILE A 44 -2.62 -5.53 1.14
CA ILE A 44 -2.50 -4.22 1.81
C ILE A 44 -3.90 -3.68 2.16
N MET A 45 -4.86 -3.78 1.25
CA MET A 45 -6.26 -3.36 1.48
C MET A 45 -6.86 -4.03 2.71
N TYR A 46 -6.61 -5.33 2.91
CA TYR A 46 -7.10 -6.01 4.10
C TYR A 46 -6.53 -5.41 5.40
N LEU A 47 -5.26 -4.99 5.37
CA LEU A 47 -4.62 -4.39 6.55
C LEU A 47 -5.12 -2.97 6.85
N THR A 48 -5.65 -2.22 5.88
CA THR A 48 -6.07 -0.83 6.14
C THR A 48 -7.15 -0.73 7.21
N ALA A 49 -7.91 -1.81 7.48
CA ALA A 49 -8.90 -1.87 8.54
C ALA A 49 -8.30 -1.67 9.95
N SER A 50 -7.11 -2.23 10.20
CA SER A 50 -6.36 -2.04 11.46
C SER A 50 -5.18 -1.09 11.32
N ARG A 51 -4.79 -0.73 10.09
CA ARG A 51 -3.63 0.11 9.77
C ARG A 51 -4.03 1.27 8.86
N PRO A 52 -4.68 2.31 9.40
CA PRO A 52 -5.13 3.46 8.61
C PRO A 52 -3.95 4.22 7.98
N ASP A 53 -2.75 4.12 8.54
CA ASP A 53 -1.52 4.67 7.98
C ASP A 53 -1.18 4.11 6.58
N LEU A 54 -1.76 2.97 6.19
CA LEU A 54 -1.57 2.35 4.88
C LEU A 54 -2.59 2.81 3.82
N VAL A 55 -3.65 3.54 4.20
CA VAL A 55 -4.75 3.89 3.27
C VAL A 55 -4.21 4.68 2.08
N PHE A 56 -3.36 5.67 2.32
CA PHE A 56 -2.76 6.48 1.25
C PHE A 56 -1.96 5.62 0.26
N VAL A 57 -1.08 4.76 0.75
CA VAL A 57 -0.23 3.94 -0.12
C VAL A 57 -1.03 2.87 -0.87
N PHE A 58 -2.08 2.33 -0.25
CA PHE A 58 -3.02 1.45 -0.93
C PHE A 58 -3.70 2.17 -2.09
N CYS A 59 -4.28 3.35 -1.84
CA CYS A 59 -4.97 4.15 -2.86
C CYS A 59 -4.06 4.46 -4.06
N MET A 60 -2.80 4.81 -3.81
CA MET A 60 -1.83 5.06 -4.88
C MET A 60 -1.51 3.78 -5.67
N CYS A 61 -1.23 2.66 -5.01
CA CYS A 61 -0.89 1.41 -5.70
C CYS A 61 -2.07 0.83 -6.49
N ALA A 62 -3.30 1.02 -6.01
CA ALA A 62 -4.51 0.48 -6.63
C ALA A 62 -4.79 1.09 -8.02
N ARG A 63 -4.34 2.31 -8.30
CA ARG A 63 -4.52 2.99 -9.60
C ARG A 63 -3.94 2.20 -10.76
N TYR A 64 -2.80 1.55 -10.53
CA TYR A 64 -2.03 0.86 -11.58
C TYR A 64 -2.35 -0.64 -11.70
N GLN A 65 -3.42 -1.13 -11.05
CA GLN A 65 -3.77 -2.55 -11.04
C GLN A 65 -4.18 -3.13 -12.42
N ALA A 66 -4.53 -2.27 -13.37
CA ALA A 66 -4.89 -2.67 -14.73
C ALA A 66 -3.65 -3.02 -15.56
N LYS A 67 -2.61 -2.19 -15.49
CA LYS A 67 -1.35 -2.35 -16.24
C LYS A 67 -0.15 -1.97 -15.34
N PRO A 68 0.17 -2.79 -14.32
CA PRO A 68 1.30 -2.52 -13.43
C PRO A 68 2.64 -2.75 -14.14
N THR A 69 3.67 -2.05 -13.66
CA THR A 69 5.06 -2.14 -14.14
C THR A 69 6.02 -2.45 -12.99
N GLU A 70 7.30 -2.67 -13.29
CA GLU A 70 8.32 -2.91 -12.25
C GLU A 70 8.46 -1.73 -11.27
N LYS A 71 8.27 -0.49 -11.75
CA LYS A 71 8.19 0.71 -10.89
C LYS A 71 7.11 0.55 -9.83
N HIS A 72 5.90 0.20 -10.27
CA HIS A 72 4.74 -0.03 -9.39
C HIS A 72 4.99 -1.20 -8.42
N LEU A 73 5.53 -2.32 -8.92
CA LEU A 73 5.83 -3.49 -8.09
C LEU A 73 6.87 -3.17 -7.00
N THR A 74 7.87 -2.36 -7.32
CA THR A 74 8.90 -1.92 -6.37
C THR A 74 8.30 -1.11 -5.24
N ALA A 75 7.34 -0.23 -5.54
CA ALA A 75 6.60 0.52 -4.53
C ALA A 75 5.81 -0.40 -3.60
N VAL A 76 5.08 -1.37 -4.16
CA VAL A 76 4.35 -2.35 -3.35
C VAL A 76 5.31 -3.17 -2.47
N LYS A 77 6.44 -3.66 -3.02
CA LYS A 77 7.47 -4.37 -2.23
C LYS A 77 8.01 -3.52 -1.07
N ARG A 78 8.16 -2.20 -1.25
CA ARG A 78 8.54 -1.28 -0.17
C ARG A 78 7.51 -1.26 0.96
N VAL A 79 6.21 -1.24 0.65
CA VAL A 79 5.14 -1.31 1.67
C VAL A 79 5.27 -2.60 2.49
N PHE A 80 5.56 -3.73 1.86
CA PHE A 80 5.77 -5.00 2.58
C PHE A 80 7.03 -4.97 3.46
N ARG A 81 8.11 -4.30 3.03
CA ARG A 81 9.29 -4.06 3.88
C ARG A 81 8.97 -3.17 5.09
N TYR A 82 8.09 -2.18 4.93
CA TYR A 82 7.60 -1.37 6.03
C TYR A 82 6.76 -2.20 7.01
N LEU A 83 5.87 -3.04 6.50
CA LEU A 83 5.07 -3.97 7.31
C LEU A 83 5.95 -4.93 8.12
N LYS A 84 7.07 -5.39 7.56
CA LYS A 84 8.06 -6.21 8.29
C LYS A 84 8.66 -5.46 9.50
N GLY A 85 8.92 -4.17 9.38
CA GLY A 85 9.42 -3.34 10.48
C GLY A 85 8.34 -2.94 11.50
N THR A 86 7.06 -3.07 11.14
CA THR A 86 5.92 -2.56 11.93
C THR A 86 4.88 -3.64 12.23
N ILE A 87 5.31 -4.90 12.38
CA ILE A 87 4.42 -6.05 12.59
C ILE A 87 3.53 -5.88 13.83
N ASN A 88 4.05 -5.23 14.88
CA ASN A 88 3.34 -5.02 16.15
C ASN A 88 2.55 -3.71 16.19
N MET A 89 2.53 -2.94 15.10
CA MET A 89 1.71 -1.73 15.00
C MET A 89 0.38 -2.10 14.38
N GLY A 90 -0.71 -1.57 14.93
CA GLY A 90 -2.09 -1.77 14.48
C GLY A 90 -3.09 -1.28 15.52
N MET A 91 -4.24 -0.82 15.06
CA MET A 91 -5.39 -0.52 15.90
C MET A 91 -6.13 -1.81 16.20
N TRP A 92 -6.46 -2.01 17.47
CA TRP A 92 -7.27 -3.13 17.94
C TRP A 92 -8.60 -2.59 18.45
N TYR A 93 -9.69 -3.17 17.99
CA TYR A 93 -11.05 -2.78 18.38
C TYR A 93 -11.59 -3.81 19.38
N PRO A 94 -11.70 -3.46 20.68
CA PRO A 94 -12.26 -4.37 21.67
C PRO A 94 -13.75 -4.56 21.41
N LYS A 95 -14.23 -5.80 21.49
CA LYS A 95 -15.64 -6.15 21.27
C LYS A 95 -16.56 -5.65 22.40
N GLU A 96 -16.05 -5.50 23.62
CA GLU A 96 -16.84 -5.36 24.85
C GLU A 96 -16.67 -4.00 25.54
N THR A 97 -16.16 -3.00 24.84
CA THR A 97 -16.10 -1.60 25.33
C THR A 97 -16.96 -0.70 24.47
N GLU A 98 -17.61 0.28 25.09
CA GLU A 98 -18.17 1.44 24.39
C GLU A 98 -17.01 2.23 23.76
N PHE A 99 -16.59 1.82 22.57
CA PHE A 99 -15.53 2.46 21.81
C PHE A 99 -16.16 3.27 20.67
N GLU A 100 -15.95 4.58 20.69
CA GLU A 100 -16.35 5.49 19.62
C GLU A 100 -15.13 5.84 18.76
N LEU A 101 -15.18 5.52 17.47
CA LEU A 101 -14.17 5.91 16.49
C LEU A 101 -14.70 7.01 15.58
N THR A 102 -14.11 8.19 15.66
CA THR A 102 -14.32 9.26 14.67
C THR A 102 -13.14 9.30 13.72
N ALA A 103 -13.39 9.21 12.41
CA ALA A 103 -12.38 9.31 11.38
C ALA A 103 -12.81 10.32 10.31
N PHE A 104 -11.83 11.03 9.74
CA PHE A 104 -12.03 11.99 8.66
C PHE A 104 -11.24 11.52 7.44
N ALA A 105 -11.81 11.70 6.25
CA ALA A 105 -11.16 11.41 4.98
C ALA A 105 -11.30 12.63 4.06
N ASP A 106 -10.23 12.94 3.35
CA ASP A 106 -10.19 14.00 2.34
C ASP A 106 -9.80 13.38 0.99
N ALA A 107 -10.40 13.88 -0.10
CA ALA A 107 -10.18 13.39 -1.45
C ALA A 107 -10.09 14.55 -2.44
N ASP A 108 -8.92 14.76 -3.02
CA ASP A 108 -8.65 15.84 -3.97
C ASP A 108 -8.38 15.31 -5.39
N HIS A 109 -9.32 15.53 -6.31
CA HIS A 109 -9.10 15.14 -7.70
C HIS A 109 -8.02 16.01 -8.39
N ALA A 110 -7.92 17.28 -8.00
CA ALA A 110 -7.01 18.26 -8.62
C ALA A 110 -5.51 17.98 -8.39
N GLY A 111 -5.16 17.11 -7.43
CA GLY A 111 -3.77 16.71 -7.16
C GLY A 111 -3.24 15.57 -8.04
N CYS A 112 -4.09 14.92 -8.83
CA CYS A 112 -3.70 13.77 -9.66
C CYS A 112 -2.85 14.20 -10.86
N GLN A 113 -1.62 13.67 -10.99
CA GLN A 113 -0.72 14.03 -12.09
C GLN A 113 -1.09 13.31 -13.41
N ASP A 114 -1.68 12.12 -13.32
CA ASP A 114 -1.95 11.26 -14.47
C ASP A 114 -3.18 11.75 -15.28
N THR A 115 -4.11 12.46 -14.63
CA THR A 115 -5.37 12.94 -15.23
C THR A 115 -5.50 14.46 -15.28
N ARG A 116 -4.42 15.20 -14.99
CA ARG A 116 -4.40 16.68 -15.05
C ARG A 116 -4.08 17.18 -16.45
#